data_AF-A0A2A4J4Q6-F1
#
_entry.id   AF-A0A2A4J4Q6-F1
#
_cell.length_a   1.000
_cell.length_b   1.000
_cell.length_c   1.000
_cell.angle_alpha   90.00
_cell.angle_beta   90.00
_cell.angle_gamma   90.00
#
_symmetry.space_group_name_H-M   'P 1'
#
loop_
_entity.id
_entity.type
_entity.pdbx_description
1 polymer ?
#
loop_
_entity_poly.entity_id
_entity_poly.type
_entity_poly.pdbx_seq_one_letter_code
_entity_poly.pdbx_strand_id
1 'polypeptide(L)'
;MTVVSAVNWDAPTPYDPVWLASVQNYPPAPAVNETRFWFGWVYESDVEFRLFTRRNAFDFQVLRTNDSASLHESNFDFSKKVKVLTHGWLNHGNSPMPESIKEAYLNVSDLNIIVVDWGLAANVNYVLASYNVASVGRLLTQFLNFLIEEGVSMDDVHLIGHSLGAHVVGIAGAYIKKGPIDTIT
;
A
#
# COMPACT_ATOMS: atom_id res chain seq x y z
N MET A 1 33.48 23.29 5.26
CA MET A 1 32.56 22.15 5.50
C MET A 1 31.21 22.74 5.81
N THR A 2 30.27 22.65 4.87
CA THR A 2 28.94 23.23 5.03
C THR A 2 28.03 22.14 5.59
N VAL A 3 27.60 22.29 6.84
CA VAL A 3 26.65 21.39 7.47
C VAL A 3 25.26 21.76 6.94
N VAL A 4 24.62 20.85 6.21
CA VAL A 4 23.21 21.01 5.82
C VAL A 4 22.38 20.60 7.02
N SER A 5 21.75 21.56 7.69
CA SER A 5 20.73 21.28 8.71
C SER A 5 19.45 20.80 8.04
N ALA A 6 18.80 19.78 8.61
CA ALA A 6 17.46 19.38 8.21
C ALA A 6 16.52 20.59 8.24
N VAL A 7 15.70 20.74 7.20
CA VAL A 7 14.63 21.74 7.17
C VAL A 7 13.63 21.34 8.23
N ASN A 8 13.49 22.16 9.28
CA ASN A 8 12.43 21.99 10.25
C ASN A 8 11.10 22.25 9.54
N TRP A 9 10.26 21.22 9.45
CA TRP A 9 8.92 21.36 8.90
C TRP A 9 8.00 21.89 10.00
N ASP A 10 7.81 23.20 10.00
CA ASP A 10 6.85 23.86 10.88
C ASP A 10 5.44 23.66 10.33
N ALA A 11 4.81 22.55 10.71
CA ALA A 11 3.39 22.33 10.45
C ALA A 11 2.60 23.54 10.99
N PRO A 12 1.80 24.25 10.16
CA PRO A 12 1.01 25.36 10.65
C PRO A 12 0.00 24.84 11.68
N THR A 13 0.10 25.35 12.91
CA THR A 13 -0.97 25.22 13.91
C THR A 13 -1.62 26.59 14.10
N PRO A 14 -2.95 26.67 14.26
CA PRO A 14 -3.89 25.57 14.39
C PRO A 14 -4.53 25.20 13.05
N TYR A 15 -4.58 23.90 12.74
CA TYR A 15 -5.59 23.25 11.89
C TYR A 15 -6.40 24.19 11.00
N ASP A 16 -5.94 24.42 9.77
CA ASP A 16 -6.65 25.22 8.79
C ASP A 16 -7.94 24.48 8.35
N PRO A 17 -9.14 25.00 8.68
CA PRO A 17 -10.41 24.37 8.31
C PRO A 17 -10.65 24.39 6.79
N VAL A 18 -9.91 25.21 6.01
CA VAL A 18 -10.02 25.24 4.55
C VAL A 18 -9.42 23.98 3.91
N TRP A 19 -8.36 23.42 4.50
CA TRP A 19 -7.78 22.16 4.04
C TRP A 19 -8.76 21.01 4.30
N LEU A 20 -9.31 20.92 5.52
CA LEU A 20 -10.35 19.96 5.88
C LEU A 20 -11.62 20.11 5.01
N ALA A 21 -12.06 21.33 4.70
CA ALA A 21 -13.23 21.55 3.84
C ALA A 21 -12.99 21.17 2.36
N SER A 22 -11.73 21.20 1.90
CA SER A 22 -11.38 20.79 0.53
C SER A 22 -11.22 19.27 0.36
N VAL A 23 -10.94 18.55 1.45
CA VAL A 23 -10.69 17.08 1.41
C VAL A 23 -11.80 16.27 2.11
N GLN A 24 -12.65 16.90 2.93
CA GLN A 24 -13.65 16.21 3.74
C GLN A 24 -15.07 16.72 3.48
N ASN A 25 -15.56 16.54 2.24
CA ASN A 25 -16.99 16.60 1.94
C ASN A 25 -17.70 15.24 2.14
N TYR A 26 -16.98 14.23 2.63
CA TYR A 26 -17.54 12.92 2.92
C TYR A 26 -17.25 12.52 4.37
N PRO A 27 -18.22 11.90 5.06
CA PRO A 27 -18.00 11.35 6.39
C PRO A 27 -16.84 10.35 6.36
N PRO A 28 -16.17 10.11 7.51
CA PRO A 28 -15.17 9.04 7.62
C PRO A 28 -15.75 7.74 7.05
N ALA A 29 -14.92 7.04 6.28
CA ALA A 29 -15.25 5.73 5.74
C ALA A 29 -15.91 4.86 6.82
N PRO A 30 -17.14 4.33 6.61
CA PRO A 30 -17.76 3.44 7.56
C PRO A 30 -16.87 2.22 7.82
N ALA A 31 -17.02 1.62 9.00
CA ALA A 31 -16.41 0.34 9.30
C ALA A 31 -16.79 -0.71 8.25
N VAL A 32 -15.94 -1.74 8.07
CA VAL A 32 -16.04 -2.75 7.00
C VAL A 32 -17.43 -3.39 6.92
N ASN A 33 -18.16 -3.46 8.03
CA ASN A 33 -19.50 -4.03 8.14
C ASN A 33 -20.67 -3.09 7.77
N GLU A 34 -20.45 -1.80 7.52
CA GLU A 34 -21.51 -0.80 7.26
C GLU A 34 -21.34 -0.03 5.94
N THR A 35 -21.17 -0.73 4.80
CA THR A 35 -20.90 -0.06 3.51
C THR A 35 -21.94 -0.33 2.43
N ARG A 36 -23.19 0.07 2.68
CA ARG A 36 -24.26 0.07 1.66
C ARG A 36 -24.34 1.34 0.77
N PHE A 37 -23.32 2.20 0.78
CA PHE A 37 -23.37 3.50 0.07
C PHE A 37 -22.16 3.88 -0.81
N TRP A 38 -21.24 2.96 -1.12
CA TRP A 38 -20.15 3.18 -2.09
C TRP A 38 -19.99 1.93 -2.96
N PHE A 39 -20.43 1.97 -4.22
CA PHE A 39 -20.54 0.81 -5.10
C PHE A 39 -19.18 0.35 -5.67
N GLY A 40 -18.33 -0.21 -4.81
CA GLY A 40 -17.24 -1.12 -5.19
C GLY A 40 -17.53 -2.52 -4.63
N TRP A 41 -17.26 -3.57 -5.40
CA TRP A 41 -17.50 -4.97 -5.00
C TRP A 41 -16.15 -5.68 -4.83
N VAL A 42 -15.31 -5.15 -3.92
CA VAL A 42 -14.01 -5.75 -3.63
C VAL A 42 -14.13 -6.50 -2.31
N TYR A 43 -13.98 -7.82 -2.39
CA TYR A 43 -13.82 -8.68 -1.22
C TYR A 43 -12.34 -8.76 -0.85
N GLU A 44 -12.05 -9.11 0.41
CA GLU A 44 -10.66 -9.36 0.84
C GLU A 44 -9.97 -10.42 -0.03
N SER A 45 -10.72 -11.41 -0.53
CA SER A 45 -10.23 -12.44 -1.44
C SER A 45 -9.82 -11.93 -2.82
N ASP A 46 -10.21 -10.71 -3.20
CA ASP A 46 -9.91 -10.12 -4.51
C ASP A 46 -8.57 -9.38 -4.52
N VAL A 47 -7.91 -9.25 -3.36
CA VAL A 47 -6.62 -8.58 -3.19
C VAL A 47 -5.62 -9.52 -2.52
N GLU A 48 -4.51 -9.76 -3.19
CA GLU A 48 -3.42 -10.58 -2.67
C GLU A 48 -2.18 -9.74 -2.38
N PHE A 49 -1.58 -9.95 -1.20
CA PHE A 49 -0.29 -9.38 -0.84
C PHE A 49 0.82 -10.41 -1.09
N ARG A 50 1.49 -10.30 -2.22
CA ARG A 50 2.46 -11.29 -2.69
C ARG A 50 3.87 -10.87 -2.31
N LEU A 51 4.48 -11.59 -1.37
CA LEU A 51 5.84 -11.38 -0.90
C LEU A 51 6.87 -12.02 -1.83
N PHE A 52 7.84 -11.21 -2.24
CA PHE A 52 9.07 -11.62 -2.88
C PHE A 52 10.27 -11.10 -2.07
N THR A 53 11.28 -11.94 -1.96
CA THR A 53 12.59 -11.60 -1.41
C THR A 53 13.66 -12.22 -2.31
N ARG A 54 14.94 -11.97 -2.03
CA ARG A 54 16.03 -12.69 -2.72
C ARG A 54 15.98 -14.21 -2.54
N ARG A 55 15.34 -14.71 -1.47
CA ARG A 55 15.18 -16.16 -1.21
C ARG A 55 14.09 -16.79 -2.08
N ASN A 56 13.16 -15.98 -2.61
CA ASN A 56 12.03 -16.42 -3.41
C ASN A 56 11.70 -15.37 -4.49
N ALA A 57 12.66 -15.09 -5.37
CA ALA A 57 12.55 -14.03 -6.36
C ALA A 57 11.50 -14.31 -7.46
N PHE A 58 11.21 -15.58 -7.71
CA PHE A 58 10.32 -16.05 -8.77
C PHE A 58 8.96 -16.53 -8.24
N ASP A 59 8.95 -17.21 -7.10
CA ASP A 59 7.73 -17.75 -6.48
C ASP A 59 7.34 -16.94 -5.25
N PHE A 60 6.16 -16.31 -5.29
CA PHE A 60 5.70 -15.50 -4.17
C PHE A 60 5.16 -16.34 -3.00
N GLN A 61 5.20 -15.75 -1.81
CA GLN A 61 4.43 -16.21 -0.66
C GLN A 61 3.29 -15.23 -0.40
N VAL A 62 2.05 -15.73 -0.23
CA VAL A 62 0.91 -14.86 0.06
C VAL A 62 0.90 -14.51 1.53
N LEU A 63 0.92 -13.23 1.84
CA LEU A 63 0.73 -12.70 3.19
C LEU A 63 -0.74 -12.36 3.40
N ARG A 64 -1.26 -12.66 4.59
CA ARG A 64 -2.63 -12.35 4.99
C ARG A 64 -2.63 -11.33 6.12
N THR A 65 -3.52 -10.36 6.03
CA THR A 65 -3.73 -9.36 7.10
C THR A 65 -4.15 -10.08 8.38
N ASN A 66 -3.57 -9.68 9.52
CA ASN A 66 -3.81 -10.27 10.85
C ASN A 66 -3.41 -11.74 11.01
N ASP A 67 -2.57 -12.27 10.12
CA ASP A 67 -2.01 -13.62 10.22
C ASP A 67 -0.51 -13.55 10.54
N SER A 68 -0.20 -13.30 11.82
CA SER A 68 1.18 -13.20 12.31
C SER A 68 1.96 -14.49 12.03
N ALA A 69 1.33 -15.66 12.21
CA ALA A 69 1.98 -16.94 11.97
C ALA A 69 2.46 -17.07 10.52
N SER A 70 1.59 -16.81 9.54
CA SER A 70 1.96 -16.84 8.13
C SER A 70 3.04 -15.80 7.77
N LEU A 71 3.06 -14.64 8.44
CA LEU A 71 4.09 -13.63 8.23
C LEU A 71 5.46 -14.13 8.72
N HIS A 72 5.53 -14.64 9.95
CA HIS A 72 6.78 -15.13 10.57
C HIS A 72 7.29 -16.44 9.95
N GLU A 73 6.42 -17.26 9.36
CA GLU A 73 6.80 -18.48 8.62
C GLU A 73 7.25 -18.20 7.17
N SER A 74 6.99 -16.99 6.67
CA SER A 74 7.42 -16.57 5.33
C SER A 74 8.90 -16.19 5.29
N ASN A 75 9.39 -15.79 4.12
CA ASN A 75 10.72 -15.22 3.95
C ASN A 75 10.82 -13.75 4.37
N PHE A 76 9.76 -13.17 4.95
CA PHE A 76 9.74 -11.77 5.37
C PHE A 76 10.82 -11.52 6.42
N ASP A 77 11.59 -10.44 6.24
CA ASP A 77 12.69 -10.09 7.13
C ASP A 77 12.46 -8.70 7.73
N PHE A 78 12.10 -8.66 9.01
CA PHE A 78 11.80 -7.42 9.74
C PHE A 78 12.99 -6.46 9.86
N SER A 79 14.22 -6.91 9.58
CA SER A 79 15.40 -6.05 9.57
C SER A 79 15.61 -5.29 8.25
N LYS A 80 14.76 -5.56 7.24
CA LYS A 80 14.92 -5.03 5.89
C LYS A 80 13.80 -4.09 5.49
N LYS A 81 14.15 -3.18 4.58
CA LYS A 81 13.20 -2.26 3.95
C LYS A 81 12.08 -3.00 3.24
N VAL A 82 10.92 -2.37 3.19
CA VAL A 82 9.70 -2.89 2.57
C VAL A 82 9.32 -2.00 1.39
N LYS A 83 9.21 -2.59 0.21
CA LYS A 83 8.68 -1.92 -0.98
C LYS A 83 7.35 -2.53 -1.35
N VAL A 84 6.29 -1.74 -1.36
CA VAL A 84 4.96 -2.19 -1.73
C VAL A 84 4.63 -1.66 -3.12
N LEU A 85 4.36 -2.57 -4.06
CA LEU A 85 4.11 -2.27 -5.47
C LEU A 85 2.64 -2.52 -5.80
N THR A 86 1.94 -1.53 -6.33
CA THR A 86 0.53 -1.66 -6.73
C THR A 86 0.36 -1.34 -8.21
N HIS A 87 -0.24 -2.28 -8.97
CA HIS A 87 -0.57 -2.08 -10.38
C HIS A 87 -1.82 -1.21 -10.59
N GLY A 88 -2.12 -0.87 -11.84
CA GLY A 88 -3.27 -0.06 -12.23
C GLY A 88 -4.38 -0.83 -12.93
N TRP A 89 -5.24 -0.09 -13.64
CA TRP A 89 -6.32 -0.61 -14.47
C TRP A 89 -5.81 -1.59 -15.55
N LEU A 90 -6.59 -2.64 -15.84
CA LEU A 90 -6.26 -3.69 -16.82
C LEU A 90 -4.89 -4.36 -16.62
N ASN A 91 -4.42 -4.43 -15.37
CA ASN A 91 -3.18 -5.11 -14.99
C ASN A 91 -3.47 -6.06 -13.81
N HIS A 92 -2.46 -6.86 -13.44
CA HIS A 92 -2.45 -7.79 -12.31
C HIS A 92 -1.02 -7.91 -11.76
N GLY A 93 -0.82 -8.73 -10.73
CA GLY A 93 0.46 -8.86 -10.01
C GLY A 93 1.63 -9.41 -10.83
N ASN A 94 1.37 -10.06 -11.98
CA ASN A 94 2.38 -10.58 -12.89
C ASN A 94 2.48 -9.77 -14.20
N SER A 95 1.84 -8.60 -14.25
CA SER A 95 1.99 -7.71 -15.40
C SER A 95 3.44 -7.18 -15.50
N PRO A 96 3.87 -6.68 -16.67
CA PRO A 96 5.26 -6.25 -16.87
C PRO A 96 5.75 -5.20 -15.88
N MET A 97 4.88 -4.29 -15.41
CA MET A 97 5.26 -3.23 -14.47
C MET A 97 5.68 -3.79 -13.09
N PRO A 98 4.83 -4.53 -12.34
CA PRO A 98 5.28 -5.14 -11.08
C PRO A 98 6.50 -6.04 -11.24
N GLU A 99 6.54 -6.88 -12.29
CA GLU A 99 7.65 -7.81 -12.53
C GLU A 99 8.98 -7.08 -12.75
N SER A 100 9.03 -6.10 -13.67
CA SER A 100 10.26 -5.36 -13.98
C SER A 100 10.79 -4.57 -12.79
N ILE A 101 9.91 -3.93 -12.01
CA ILE A 101 10.33 -3.18 -10.82
C ILE A 101 10.82 -4.13 -9.72
N LYS A 102 10.11 -5.24 -9.48
CA LYS A 102 10.51 -6.28 -8.52
C LYS A 102 11.91 -6.81 -8.85
N GLU A 103 12.13 -7.24 -10.08
CA GLU A 103 13.42 -7.77 -10.54
C GLU A 103 14.54 -6.75 -10.40
N ALA A 104 14.30 -5.51 -10.82
CA ALA A 104 15.29 -4.43 -10.70
C ALA A 104 15.72 -4.21 -9.25
N TYR A 105 14.76 -4.17 -8.30
CA TYR A 105 15.08 -4.00 -6.89
C TYR A 105 15.79 -5.21 -6.29
N LEU A 106 15.33 -6.43 -6.54
CA LEU A 106 15.95 -7.63 -5.98
C LEU A 106 17.39 -7.84 -6.50
N ASN A 107 17.67 -7.41 -7.73
CA ASN A 107 19.01 -7.48 -8.32
C ASN A 107 20.03 -6.57 -7.61
N VAL A 108 19.60 -5.42 -7.07
CA VAL A 108 20.53 -4.42 -6.50
C VAL A 108 20.46 -4.31 -4.98
N SER A 109 19.35 -4.72 -4.37
CA SER A 109 19.10 -4.59 -2.93
C SER A 109 18.52 -5.85 -2.32
N ASP A 110 18.82 -6.10 -1.04
CA ASP A 110 18.18 -7.14 -0.24
C ASP A 110 17.07 -6.51 0.59
N LEU A 111 15.82 -6.75 0.20
CA LEU A 111 14.63 -6.10 0.76
C LEU A 111 13.40 -7.00 0.62
N ASN A 112 12.33 -6.63 1.32
CA ASN A 112 11.01 -7.25 1.16
C ASN A 112 10.26 -6.50 0.05
N ILE A 113 9.82 -7.20 -1.00
CA ILE A 113 8.91 -6.65 -2.01
C ILE A 113 7.55 -7.26 -1.83
N ILE A 114 6.52 -6.43 -1.71
CA ILE A 114 5.13 -6.86 -1.62
C ILE A 114 4.39 -6.33 -2.84
N VAL A 115 4.00 -7.22 -3.74
CA VAL A 115 3.13 -6.87 -4.86
C VAL A 115 1.68 -6.99 -4.41
N VAL A 116 0.92 -5.91 -4.52
CA VAL A 116 -0.52 -5.86 -4.28
C VAL A 116 -1.22 -6.23 -5.59
N ASP A 117 -1.68 -7.47 -5.70
CA ASP A 117 -2.47 -7.92 -6.84
C ASP A 117 -3.95 -7.74 -6.54
N TRP A 118 -4.58 -6.80 -7.23
CA TRP A 118 -6.02 -6.56 -7.22
C TRP A 118 -6.62 -6.72 -8.62
N GLY A 119 -6.01 -7.58 -9.44
CA GLY A 119 -6.37 -7.80 -10.84
C GLY A 119 -7.84 -8.14 -11.04
N LEU A 120 -8.45 -8.91 -10.14
CA LEU A 120 -9.88 -9.23 -10.18
C LEU A 120 -10.76 -7.97 -10.13
N ALA A 121 -10.39 -7.00 -9.29
CA ALA A 121 -11.07 -5.73 -9.15
C ALA A 121 -10.63 -4.67 -10.17
N ALA A 122 -9.46 -4.83 -10.80
CA ALA A 122 -8.89 -3.90 -11.77
C ALA A 122 -9.29 -4.19 -13.23
N ASN A 123 -9.66 -5.42 -13.56
CA ASN A 123 -9.98 -5.86 -14.93
C ASN A 123 -11.47 -5.77 -15.26
N VAL A 124 -12.07 -4.65 -14.89
CA VAL A 124 -13.46 -4.27 -15.22
C VAL A 124 -13.45 -2.97 -16.03
N ASN A 125 -14.61 -2.46 -16.45
CA ASN A 125 -14.65 -1.16 -17.11
C ASN A 125 -14.10 -0.05 -16.18
N TYR A 126 -13.51 0.99 -16.78
CA TYR A 126 -12.77 2.01 -16.05
C TYR A 126 -13.55 2.66 -14.89
N VAL A 127 -14.85 2.93 -15.09
CA VAL A 127 -15.69 3.55 -14.05
C VAL A 127 -15.78 2.64 -12.83
N LEU A 128 -16.05 1.35 -13.02
CA LEU A 128 -16.10 0.40 -11.91
C LEU A 128 -14.72 0.19 -11.26
N ALA A 129 -13.66 0.10 -12.07
CA ALA A 129 -12.30 -0.04 -11.55
C ALA A 129 -11.91 1.17 -10.69
N SER A 130 -12.31 2.37 -11.09
CA SER A 130 -12.08 3.60 -10.33
C SER A 130 -12.82 3.62 -8.99
N TYR A 131 -14.03 3.04 -8.91
CA TYR A 131 -14.75 2.90 -7.64
C TYR A 131 -14.09 1.88 -6.71
N ASN A 132 -13.50 0.81 -7.26
CA ASN A 132 -12.80 -0.21 -6.48
C ASN A 132 -11.52 0.29 -5.81
N VAL A 133 -10.88 1.35 -6.33
CA VAL A 133 -9.64 1.94 -5.79
C VAL A 133 -9.76 2.26 -4.29
N ALA A 134 -10.90 2.81 -3.86
CA ALA A 134 -11.10 3.16 -2.45
C ALA A 134 -11.12 1.92 -1.55
N SER A 135 -11.75 0.84 -1.99
CA SER A 135 -11.81 -0.42 -1.25
C SER A 135 -10.44 -1.08 -1.19
N VAL A 136 -9.71 -1.16 -2.31
CA VAL A 136 -8.34 -1.72 -2.35
C VAL A 136 -7.39 -0.88 -1.49
N GLY A 137 -7.48 0.44 -1.54
CA GLY A 137 -6.67 1.35 -0.70
C GLY A 137 -6.89 1.09 0.79
N ARG A 138 -8.14 0.87 1.23
CA ARG A 138 -8.44 0.52 2.63
C ARG A 138 -7.90 -0.84 3.02
N LEU A 139 -7.98 -1.84 2.15
CA LEU A 139 -7.39 -3.17 2.40
C LEU A 139 -5.88 -3.07 2.55
N LEU A 140 -5.22 -2.29 1.69
CA LEU A 140 -3.80 -2.00 1.81
C LEU A 140 -3.47 -1.25 3.12
N THR A 141 -4.28 -0.26 3.53
CA THR A 141 -4.12 0.41 4.84
C THR A 141 -4.16 -0.59 5.99
N GLN A 142 -5.12 -1.52 5.98
CA GLN A 142 -5.23 -2.53 7.05
C GLN A 142 -4.01 -3.43 7.10
N PHE A 143 -3.55 -3.89 5.94
CA PHE A 143 -2.34 -4.70 5.82
C PHE A 143 -1.09 -3.95 6.31
N LEU A 144 -0.92 -2.68 5.94
CA LEU A 144 0.20 -1.86 6.39
C LEU A 144 0.18 -1.61 7.91
N ASN A 145 -0.99 -1.31 8.47
CA ASN A 145 -1.12 -1.18 9.93
C ASN A 145 -0.76 -2.48 10.64
N PHE A 146 -1.17 -3.64 10.12
CA PHE A 146 -0.78 -4.95 10.62
C PHE A 146 0.74 -5.13 10.59
N LEU A 147 1.43 -4.86 9.48
CA LEU A 147 2.89 -4.93 9.41
C LEU A 147 3.58 -4.02 10.45
N ILE A 148 3.07 -2.81 10.63
CA ILE A 148 3.58 -1.84 11.61
C ILE A 148 3.29 -2.28 13.05
N GLU A 149 2.24 -3.05 13.29
CA GLU A 149 1.95 -3.68 14.58
C GLU A 149 2.87 -4.86 14.86
N GLU A 150 3.26 -5.61 13.83
CA GLU A 150 4.24 -6.71 13.91
C GLU A 150 5.70 -6.25 14.06
N GLY A 151 5.97 -4.94 13.89
CA GLY A 151 7.27 -4.33 14.17
C GLY A 151 7.98 -3.72 12.97
N VAL A 152 7.33 -3.62 11.81
CA VAL A 152 7.89 -2.88 10.66
C VAL A 152 7.92 -1.38 10.97
N SER A 153 9.08 -0.75 10.79
CA SER A 153 9.22 0.70 10.91
C SER A 153 8.54 1.42 9.73
N MET A 154 7.85 2.52 10.00
CA MET A 154 7.25 3.35 8.95
C MET A 154 8.31 4.00 8.04
N ASP A 155 9.51 4.25 8.58
CA ASP A 155 10.66 4.82 7.86
C ASP A 155 11.27 3.83 6.84
N ASP A 156 10.88 2.56 6.92
CA ASP A 156 11.37 1.49 6.05
C ASP A 156 10.39 1.13 4.92
N VAL A 157 9.20 1.73 4.91
CA VAL A 157 8.15 1.43 3.93
C VAL A 157 8.18 2.43 2.78
N HIS A 158 8.24 1.93 1.54
CA HIS A 158 8.09 2.73 0.33
C HIS A 158 6.92 2.18 -0.49
N LEU A 159 5.87 2.99 -0.67
CA LEU A 159 4.74 2.63 -1.53
C LEU A 159 5.00 3.12 -2.96
N ILE A 160 4.73 2.26 -3.94
CA ILE A 160 4.90 2.55 -5.36
C ILE A 160 3.61 2.17 -6.08
N GLY A 161 2.94 3.14 -6.68
CA GLY A 161 1.65 2.95 -7.33
C GLY A 161 1.67 3.42 -8.78
N HIS A 162 1.29 2.54 -9.72
CA HIS A 162 1.20 2.91 -11.13
C HIS A 162 -0.27 3.15 -11.54
N SER A 163 -0.54 4.25 -12.24
CA SER A 163 -1.88 4.57 -12.77
C SER A 163 -2.94 4.57 -11.65
N LEU A 164 -4.03 3.80 -11.73
CA LEU A 164 -5.00 3.67 -10.62
C LEU A 164 -4.35 3.18 -9.32
N GLY A 165 -3.24 2.44 -9.40
CA GLY A 165 -2.46 2.03 -8.24
C GLY A 165 -1.85 3.20 -7.47
N ALA A 166 -1.57 4.34 -8.12
CA ALA A 166 -1.10 5.57 -7.46
C ALA A 166 -2.15 6.11 -6.48
N HIS A 167 -3.43 6.05 -6.88
CA HIS A 167 -4.53 6.41 -5.99
C HIS A 167 -4.72 5.40 -4.86
N VAL A 168 -4.52 4.09 -5.11
CA VAL A 168 -4.55 3.06 -4.06
C VAL A 168 -3.52 3.35 -2.97
N VAL A 169 -2.25 3.61 -3.35
CA VAL A 169 -1.19 3.92 -2.38
C VAL A 169 -1.37 5.28 -1.73
N GLY A 170 -1.93 6.27 -2.45
CA GLY A 170 -2.28 7.58 -1.88
C GLY A 170 -3.35 7.49 -0.79
N ILE A 171 -4.40 6.70 -1.04
CA ILE A 171 -5.40 6.37 -0.01
C ILE A 171 -4.74 5.63 1.14
N ALA A 172 -3.90 4.63 0.85
CA ALA A 172 -3.24 3.86 1.89
C ALA A 172 -2.43 4.75 2.84
N GLY A 173 -1.58 5.62 2.28
CA GLY A 173 -0.77 6.58 3.03
C GLY A 173 -1.61 7.58 3.84
N ALA A 174 -2.76 8.01 3.33
CA ALA A 174 -3.64 8.96 4.02
C ALA A 174 -4.32 8.37 5.27
N TYR A 175 -4.50 7.05 5.34
CA TYR A 175 -5.26 6.39 6.42
C TYR A 175 -4.40 5.56 7.39
N ILE A 176 -3.08 5.60 7.28
CA ILE A 176 -2.19 4.95 8.26
C ILE A 176 -2.27 5.66 9.61
N LYS A 177 -2.33 4.87 10.68
CA LYS A 177 -2.68 5.38 12.01
C LYS A 177 -1.49 5.92 12.80
N LYS A 178 -0.30 5.34 12.63
CA LYS A 178 0.85 5.61 13.51
C LYS A 178 1.72 6.79 13.08
N GLY A 179 1.59 7.26 11.84
CA GLY A 179 2.41 8.34 11.31
C GLY A 179 2.55 8.29 9.79
N PRO A 180 3.28 9.24 9.19
CA PRO A 180 3.56 9.22 7.76
C PRO A 180 4.45 8.01 7.42
N ILE A 181 4.19 7.41 6.26
CA ILE A 181 5.13 6.50 5.60
C ILE A 181 6.28 7.32 5.00
N ASP A 182 7.49 6.73 4.94
CA ASP A 182 8.69 7.35 4.36
C ASP A 182 8.46 7.95 2.97
N THR A 183 8.02 7.12 2.01
CA THR A 183 7.92 7.56 0.60
C THR A 183 6.71 6.95 -0.12
N ILE A 184 6.09 7.76 -0.99
CA ILE A 184 5.12 7.32 -2.03
C ILE A 184 5.65 7.75 -3.40
N THR A 185 5.61 6.86 -4.39
CA THR A 185 5.96 7.14 -5.80
C THR A 185 4.86 6.69 -6.74
#